data_AF-A0A9P8VFD1-F1
#
_entry.id   AF-A0A9P8VFD1-F1
#
_cell.length_a   1.000
_cell.length_b   1.000
_cell.length_c   1.000
_cell.angle_alpha   90.00
_cell.angle_beta   90.00
_cell.angle_gamma   90.00
#
_symmetry.space_group_name_H-M   'P 1'
#
loop_
_entity.id
_entity.type
_entity.pdbx_description
1 polymer ?
#
loop_
_entity_poly.entity_id
_entity_poly.type
_entity_poly.pdbx_seq_one_letter_code
_entity_poly.pdbx_strand_id
1 'polypeptide(L)'
;MRDNFLTAVLLLGEDNVDEDALCKDVVDSGGEESPFAGPDALIAWTDPWSPGGWEVTEPFLRKWGWIVRGCVELQEGTNTWRSRRGLPSLRFPGC
;
A
#
# COMPACT_ATOMS: atom_id res chain seq x y z
N MET A 1 -6.12 -5.82 3.50
CA MET A 1 -4.73 -5.45 3.82
C MET A 1 -4.30 -6.04 5.16
N ARG A 2 -4.87 -5.59 6.28
CA ARG A 2 -4.59 -6.11 7.63
C ARG A 2 -4.64 -7.64 7.72
N ASP A 3 -5.67 -8.25 7.15
CA ASP A 3 -5.86 -9.71 7.25
C ASP A 3 -4.75 -10.48 6.54
N ASN A 4 -4.21 -9.95 5.44
CA ASN A 4 -3.07 -10.56 4.75
C ASN A 4 -1.80 -10.49 5.60
N PHE A 5 -1.58 -9.38 6.31
CA PHE A 5 -0.46 -9.24 7.26
C PHE A 5 -0.59 -10.25 8.41
N LEU A 6 -1.75 -10.30 9.07
CA LEU A 6 -2.00 -11.26 10.15
C LEU A 6 -1.84 -12.71 9.68
N THR A 7 -2.34 -13.01 8.49
CA THR A 7 -2.18 -14.35 7.88
C THR A 7 -0.71 -14.67 7.62
N ALA A 8 0.07 -13.72 7.12
CA ALA A 8 1.50 -13.92 6.87
C ALA A 8 2.26 -14.19 8.17
N VAL A 9 2.03 -13.41 9.22
CA VAL A 9 2.65 -13.62 10.54
C VAL A 9 2.24 -14.98 11.13
N LEU A 10 0.97 -15.36 11.04
CA LEU A 10 0.48 -16.66 11.54
C LEU A 10 1.07 -17.87 10.80
N LEU A 11 1.30 -17.76 9.48
CA LEU A 11 1.76 -18.88 8.66
C LEU A 11 3.28 -18.98 8.55
N LEU A 12 3.96 -17.84 8.53
CA LEU A 12 5.40 -17.77 8.30
C LEU A 12 6.18 -17.51 9.60
N GLY A 13 5.53 -17.01 10.65
CA GLY A 13 6.19 -16.55 11.88
C GLY A 13 6.63 -15.10 11.81
N GLU A 14 6.76 -14.46 12.97
CA GLU A 14 7.09 -13.03 13.11
C GLU A 14 8.41 -12.66 12.43
N ASP A 15 9.45 -13.50 12.59
CA ASP A 15 10.78 -13.27 12.00
C ASP A 15 10.80 -13.28 10.46
N ASN A 16 9.72 -13.75 9.81
CA ASN A 16 9.61 -13.83 8.35
C ASN A 16 8.88 -12.63 7.73
N VAL A 17 8.45 -11.67 8.55
CA VAL A 17 7.82 -10.43 8.09
C VAL A 17 8.64 -9.26 8.61
N ASP A 18 9.25 -8.52 7.68
CA ASP A 18 9.97 -7.28 8.01
C ASP A 18 8.97 -6.15 8.30
N GLU A 19 8.45 -6.15 9.54
CA GLU A 19 7.45 -5.19 10.01
C GLU A 19 7.99 -3.76 10.08
N ASP A 20 9.27 -3.59 10.36
CA ASP A 20 9.94 -2.28 10.39
C ASP A 20 9.99 -1.66 9.00
N ALA A 21 10.38 -2.44 7.98
CA ALA A 21 10.38 -1.98 6.60
C ALA A 21 8.97 -1.67 6.09
N LEU A 22 7.97 -2.47 6.48
CA LEU A 22 6.59 -2.20 6.12
C LEU A 22 6.08 -0.92 6.80
N CYS A 23 6.34 -0.76 8.09
CA CYS A 23 5.97 0.42 8.86
C CYS A 23 6.55 1.68 8.23
N LYS A 24 7.83 1.65 7.84
CA LYS A 24 8.47 2.77 7.15
C LYS A 24 7.77 3.14 5.85
N ASP A 25 7.47 2.17 4.99
CA ASP A 25 6.85 2.44 3.68
C ASP A 25 5.38 2.88 3.80
N VAL A 26 4.71 2.56 4.91
CA VAL A 26 3.32 2.96 5.20
C VAL A 26 3.22 4.30 5.93
N VAL A 27 4.08 4.57 6.91
CA VAL A 27 3.99 5.73 7.80
C VAL A 27 4.79 6.92 7.27
N ASP A 28 5.92 6.67 6.60
CA ASP A 28 6.89 7.71 6.25
C ASP A 28 6.70 8.29 4.84
N SER A 29 5.67 7.84 4.13
CA SER A 29 5.36 8.24 2.76
C SER A 29 4.45 9.49 2.64
N GLY A 30 4.11 10.12 3.77
CA GLY A 30 3.02 11.08 3.88
C GLY A 30 3.34 12.59 3.89
N GLY A 31 4.56 13.05 3.58
CA GLY A 31 4.86 14.49 3.60
C GLY A 31 5.88 14.95 2.56
N GLU A 32 5.62 16.11 1.93
CA GLU A 32 6.59 16.82 1.07
C GLU A 32 7.92 17.11 1.77
N GLU A 33 7.93 17.09 3.11
CA GLU A 33 9.11 17.34 3.95
C GLU A 33 9.69 16.07 4.59
N SER A 34 9.13 14.87 4.33
CA SER A 34 9.74 13.64 4.83
C SER A 34 10.96 13.30 3.97
N PRO A 35 12.19 13.31 4.53
CA PRO A 35 13.38 12.82 3.83
C PRO A 35 13.34 11.31 3.54
N PHE A 36 12.28 10.63 3.97
CA PHE A 36 12.03 9.21 3.80
C PHE A 36 10.80 8.93 2.92
N ALA A 37 10.21 9.94 2.27
CA ALA A 37 9.21 9.76 1.24
C ALA A 37 9.81 8.98 0.06
N GLY A 38 9.84 7.66 0.23
CA GLY A 38 10.38 6.72 -0.72
C GLY A 38 9.43 6.49 -1.88
N PRO A 39 9.93 5.95 -3.00
CA PRO A 39 9.09 5.54 -4.11
C PRO A 39 8.09 4.43 -3.70
N ASP A 40 8.40 3.65 -2.65
CA ASP A 40 7.57 2.62 -2.03
C ASP A 40 6.64 3.23 -0.96
N ALA A 41 5.47 3.71 -1.38
CA ALA A 41 4.58 4.52 -0.57
C ALA A 41 3.13 4.03 -0.58
N LEU A 42 2.46 4.19 0.56
CA LEU A 42 1.01 4.14 0.68
C LEU A 42 0.49 5.55 1.00
N ILE A 43 -0.11 6.20 0.01
CA ILE A 43 -0.47 7.62 0.07
C ILE A 43 -1.92 7.76 0.54
N ALA A 44 -2.17 8.58 1.57
CA ALA A 44 -3.50 9.04 1.95
C ALA A 44 -3.82 10.37 1.26
N TRP A 45 -4.79 10.38 0.36
CA TRP A 45 -5.28 11.57 -0.36
C TRP A 45 -6.46 12.24 0.33
N THR A 46 -7.19 11.50 1.15
CA THR A 46 -8.29 12.01 1.98
C THR A 46 -8.10 11.50 3.39
N ASP A 47 -9.14 11.62 4.22
CA ASP A 47 -9.13 11.03 5.54
C ASP A 47 -8.78 9.53 5.51
N PRO A 48 -7.94 9.06 6.47
CA PRO A 48 -7.38 7.71 6.45
C PRO A 48 -8.43 6.58 6.64
N TRP A 49 -9.62 6.90 7.12
CA TRP A 49 -10.72 5.93 7.23
C TRP A 49 -11.52 5.77 5.94
N SER A 50 -11.28 6.59 4.91
CA SER A 50 -11.96 6.50 3.62
C SER A 50 -11.34 5.39 2.77
N PRO A 51 -12.08 4.32 2.40
CA PRO A 51 -11.51 3.21 1.61
C PRO A 51 -10.97 3.65 0.25
N GLY A 52 -11.64 4.60 -0.41
CA GLY A 52 -11.19 5.19 -1.69
C GLY A 52 -10.17 6.32 -1.54
N GLY A 53 -9.79 6.67 -0.31
CA GLY A 53 -8.85 7.74 0.01
C GLY A 53 -7.38 7.38 -0.18
N TRP A 54 -7.08 6.11 -0.48
CA TRP A 54 -5.73 5.58 -0.48
C TRP A 54 -5.21 5.29 -1.89
N GLU A 55 -3.91 5.47 -2.08
CA GLU A 55 -3.19 5.05 -3.27
C GLU A 55 -1.94 4.25 -2.91
N VAL A 56 -1.83 3.06 -3.52
CA VAL A 56 -0.60 2.26 -3.50
C VAL A 56 0.28 2.69 -4.68
N THR A 57 1.54 3.03 -4.43
CA THR A 57 2.49 3.28 -5.51
C THR A 57 2.95 1.98 -6.18
N GLU A 58 3.40 2.08 -7.43
CA GLU A 58 3.89 0.91 -8.17
C GLU A 58 5.10 0.19 -7.50
N PRO A 59 6.08 0.91 -6.93
CA PRO A 59 7.16 0.31 -6.16
C PRO A 59 6.64 -0.40 -4.89
N PHE A 60 5.71 0.22 -4.14
CA PHE A 60 5.06 -0.43 -3.00
C PHE A 60 4.37 -1.72 -3.42
N LEU A 61 3.64 -1.70 -4.53
CA LEU A 61 2.96 -2.89 -5.05
C LEU A 61 3.93 -4.01 -5.42
N ARG A 62 5.11 -3.68 -5.96
CA ARG A 62 6.15 -4.68 -6.25
C ARG A 62 6.71 -5.31 -4.98
N LYS A 63 6.99 -4.49 -3.97
CA LYS A 63 7.60 -4.94 -2.71
C LYS A 63 6.61 -5.68 -1.81
N TRP A 64 5.42 -5.12 -1.66
CA TRP A 64 4.41 -5.54 -0.69
C TRP A 64 3.12 -6.07 -1.35
N GLY A 65 3.16 -6.50 -2.61
CA GLY A 65 1.96 -6.92 -3.34
C GLY A 65 1.12 -8.00 -2.65
N TRP A 66 1.75 -8.84 -1.83
CA TRP A 66 1.07 -9.84 -1.01
C TRP A 66 0.17 -9.22 0.08
N ILE A 67 0.52 -8.05 0.62
CA ILE A 67 -0.27 -7.32 1.62
C ILE A 67 -1.60 -6.82 1.05
N VAL A 68 -1.61 -6.43 -0.23
CA VAL A 68 -2.79 -5.87 -0.90
C VAL A 68 -3.57 -6.90 -1.72
N ARG A 69 -3.23 -8.19 -1.61
CA ARG A 69 -3.93 -9.26 -2.31
C ARG A 69 -5.44 -9.24 -2.02
N GLY A 70 -6.25 -9.31 -3.07
CA GLY A 70 -7.72 -9.33 -3.00
C GLY A 70 -8.37 -8.04 -2.51
N CYS A 71 -7.62 -6.95 -2.33
CA CYS A 71 -8.15 -5.66 -1.87
C CYS A 71 -8.74 -4.88 -3.06
N VAL A 72 -9.96 -5.24 -3.49
CA VAL A 72 -10.64 -4.64 -4.66
C VAL A 72 -10.88 -3.14 -4.49
N GLU A 73 -11.46 -2.73 -3.36
CA GLU A 73 -11.76 -1.30 -3.09
C GLU A 73 -10.49 -0.44 -3.05
N LEU A 74 -9.40 -0.98 -2.50
CA LEU A 74 -8.11 -0.28 -2.47
C LEU A 74 -7.51 -0.14 -3.88
N GLN A 75 -7.68 -1.14 -4.74
CA GLN A 75 -7.26 -1.07 -6.13
C GLN A 75 -8.06 -0.01 -6.89
N GLU A 76 -9.37 0.07 -6.66
CA GLU A 76 -10.24 1.08 -7.25
C GLU A 76 -9.86 2.50 -6.79
N GLY A 77 -9.63 2.70 -5.49
CA GLY A 77 -9.13 3.97 -4.94
C GLY A 77 -7.79 4.36 -5.55
N THR A 78 -6.83 3.42 -5.58
CA THR A 78 -5.51 3.61 -6.19
C THR A 78 -5.62 4.05 -7.63
N ASN A 79 -6.44 3.37 -8.44
CA ASN A 79 -6.61 3.70 -9.85
C ASN A 79 -7.37 5.01 -10.08
N THR A 80 -8.25 5.39 -9.16
CA THR A 80 -8.92 6.70 -9.18
C THR A 80 -7.91 7.83 -9.03
N TRP A 81 -6.99 7.76 -8.06
CA TRP A 81 -5.97 8.80 -7.87
C TRP A 81 -4.89 8.82 -8.94
N ARG A 82 -4.50 7.64 -9.44
CA ARG A 82 -3.55 7.51 -10.55
C ARG A 82 -4.11 8.08 -11.85
N SER A 83 -5.36 7.74 -12.20
CA SER A 83 -6.00 8.25 -13.43
C SER A 83 -6.20 9.77 -13.41
N ARG A 84 -6.54 10.37 -12.27
CA ARG A 84 -6.61 11.83 -12.09
C ARG A 84 -5.29 12.54 -12.42
N ARG A 85 -4.16 11.84 -12.28
CA ARG A 85 -2.81 12.35 -12.59
C ARG A 85 -2.25 11.82 -13.91
N GLY A 86 -3.06 11.12 -14.71
CA GLY A 86 -2.63 10.55 -16.00
C GLY A 86 -1.69 9.35 -15.89
N LEU A 87 -1.62 8.69 -14.72
CA LEU A 87 -0.77 7.51 -14.50
C LEU A 87 -1.49 6.22 -14.91
N PRO A 88 -0.76 5.19 -15.42
CA PRO A 88 -1.35 3.90 -15.75
C PRO A 88 -1.96 3.20 -14.54
N SER A 89 -3.08 2.50 -14.74
CA SER A 89 -3.71 1.70 -13.69
C SER A 89 -2.81 0.56 -13.21
N LEU A 90 -2.89 0.24 -11.92
CA LEU A 90 -2.27 -0.92 -11.31
C LEU A 90 -3.28 -2.05 -11.15
N ARG A 91 -2.76 -3.29 -11.21
CA ARG A 91 -3.52 -4.50 -10.91
C ARG A 91 -2.92 -5.20 -9.71
N PHE A 92 -3.71 -5.39 -8.68
CA PHE A 92 -3.34 -6.10 -7.46
C PHE A 92 -3.52 -7.61 -7.67
N PRO A 93 -2.72 -8.43 -6.98
CA PRO A 93 -2.89 -9.88 -7.05
C PRO A 93 -4.23 -10.29 -6.45
N GLY A 94 -4.95 -11.19 -7.12
CA GLY A 94 -6.22 -11.73 -6.61
C GLY A 94 -7.41 -10.77 -6.66
N CYS A 95 -7.30 -9.63 -7.35
CA CYS A 95 -8.40 -8.72 -7.67
C CYS A 95 -8.89 -8.92 -9.12
#